data_AF-A0A5B7BKE5-F1
#
_entry.id   AF-A0A5B7BKE5-F1
#
_cell.length_a   1.000
_cell.length_b   1.000
_cell.length_c   1.000
_cell.angle_alpha   90.00
_cell.angle_beta   90.00
_cell.angle_gamma   90.00
#
_symmetry.space_group_name_H-M   'P 1'
#
loop_
_entity.id
_entity.type
_entity.pdbx_description
1 polymer ?
#
loop_
_entity_poly.entity_id
_entity_poly.type
_entity_poly.pdbx_seq_one_letter_code
_entity_poly.pdbx_strand_id
1 'polypeptide(L)'
;YIVPEWVDDYPTLSVIKQIYGSGTTLPTTTIVLPLKPDKVKPVKHQLSSIHPEVLLFLSKIRRLSVKEDNEDPRLNTVSSISISSEINFVTRKNIDAQSYMLHLSADERGGDLEKECSYHMWRQRFPVRQENRVERRMEVEEWVITLAFPNGQRLHRDTKSPGPGVYAFLPTEMVTNFPFIIQADFLLASSRETILLDNKWNQGIFDCVPSAFINAFISLVKGTKDAPVSSMSSMFVFMFHLFNKRSENGGSFRLGSWC
;
A
#
# COMPACT_ATOMS: atom_id res chain seq x y z
N TYR A 1 -8.24 10.03 -21.25
CA TYR A 1 -6.94 9.92 -21.94
C TYR A 1 -6.19 11.22 -21.71
N ILE A 2 -4.96 11.19 -21.20
CA ILE A 2 -4.11 12.38 -21.03
C ILE A 2 -3.16 12.37 -22.22
N VAL A 3 -3.31 13.35 -23.12
CA VAL A 3 -2.37 13.57 -24.23
C VAL A 3 -1.42 14.67 -23.79
N PRO A 4 -0.12 14.39 -23.62
CA PRO A 4 0.84 15.44 -23.37
C PRO A 4 1.01 16.28 -24.65
N GLU A 5 0.97 17.59 -24.51
CA GLU A 5 1.32 18.55 -25.56
C GLU A 5 2.55 19.32 -25.11
N TRP A 6 3.44 19.62 -26.08
CA TRP A 6 4.57 20.50 -25.83
C TRP A 6 4.06 21.95 -25.84
N VAL A 7 4.37 22.70 -24.79
CA VAL A 7 4.01 24.11 -24.64
C VAL A 7 5.29 24.91 -24.46
N ASP A 8 5.48 25.93 -25.30
CA ASP A 8 6.71 26.73 -25.33
C ASP A 8 6.76 27.80 -24.21
N ASP A 9 5.60 28.24 -23.72
CA ASP A 9 5.50 29.46 -22.92
C ASP A 9 5.41 29.25 -21.39
N TYR A 10 5.19 28.03 -20.89
CA TYR A 10 4.97 27.80 -19.45
C TYR A 10 5.39 26.40 -18.95
N PRO A 11 5.93 26.29 -17.71
CA PRO A 11 6.59 27.31 -16.90
C PRO A 11 8.10 27.38 -17.18
N THR A 12 8.67 28.57 -17.03
CA THR A 12 10.12 28.79 -17.20
C THR A 12 10.95 28.16 -16.08
N LEU A 13 12.22 27.85 -16.35
CA LEU A 13 13.14 27.28 -15.35
C LEU A 13 13.27 28.14 -14.08
N SER A 14 13.09 29.46 -14.18
CA SER A 14 13.07 30.40 -13.06
C SER A 14 11.88 30.16 -12.13
N VAL A 15 10.69 29.88 -12.67
CA VAL A 15 9.49 29.54 -11.88
C VAL A 15 9.70 28.22 -11.15
N ILE A 16 10.29 27.22 -11.81
CA ILE A 16 10.61 25.93 -11.18
C ILE A 16 11.62 26.15 -10.03
N LYS A 17 12.68 26.92 -10.26
CA LYS A 17 13.67 27.26 -9.20
C LYS A 17 13.03 27.97 -8.00
N GLN A 18 12.05 28.84 -8.23
CA GLN A 18 11.36 29.53 -7.15
C GLN A 18 10.52 28.57 -6.29
N ILE A 19 9.86 27.59 -6.91
CA ILE A 19 9.03 26.57 -6.20
C ILE A 19 9.91 25.67 -5.30
N TYR A 20 11.08 25.27 -5.79
CA TYR A 20 12.04 24.39 -5.09
C TYR A 20 12.98 25.13 -4.12
N GLY A 21 13.06 26.46 -4.19
CA GLY A 21 13.91 27.31 -3.35
C GLY A 21 15.36 27.44 -3.83
N SER A 22 16.11 28.36 -3.23
CA SER A 22 17.44 28.79 -3.66
C SER A 22 18.58 27.79 -3.41
N GLY A 23 18.32 26.66 -2.75
CA GLY A 23 19.36 25.77 -2.19
C GLY A 23 19.47 24.36 -2.75
N THR A 24 18.81 24.01 -3.86
CA THR A 24 18.81 22.62 -4.36
C THR A 24 19.14 22.51 -5.84
N THR A 25 19.79 21.40 -6.20
CA THR A 25 19.85 20.90 -7.57
C THR A 25 18.42 20.64 -8.05
N LEU A 26 18.07 21.15 -9.23
CA LEU A 26 16.76 20.92 -9.84
C LEU A 26 16.46 19.41 -9.97
N PRO A 27 15.19 18.99 -9.86
CA PRO A 27 14.82 17.60 -10.10
C PRO A 27 15.23 17.16 -11.50
N THR A 28 15.68 15.91 -11.64
CA THR A 28 16.04 15.30 -12.93
C THR A 28 14.88 15.29 -13.91
N THR A 29 13.65 15.16 -13.40
CA THR A 29 12.42 15.17 -14.18
C THR A 29 11.41 16.07 -13.49
N THR A 30 10.86 17.03 -14.23
CA THR A 30 9.76 17.89 -13.76
C THR A 30 8.59 17.74 -14.73
N ILE A 31 7.39 17.48 -14.19
CA ILE A 31 6.16 17.37 -14.98
C ILE A 31 5.21 18.45 -14.47
N VAL A 32 4.66 19.24 -15.39
CA VAL A 32 3.73 20.32 -15.09
C VAL A 32 2.37 19.94 -15.63
N LEU A 33 1.36 19.93 -14.75
CA LEU A 33 -0.01 19.54 -15.08
C LEU A 33 -0.94 20.71 -14.79
N PRO A 34 -1.26 21.55 -15.79
CA PRO A 34 -2.21 22.65 -15.63
C PRO A 34 -3.59 22.09 -15.27
N LEU A 35 -4.14 22.56 -14.14
CA LEU A 35 -5.46 22.16 -13.69
C LEU A 35 -6.51 23.20 -14.12
N LYS A 36 -7.70 22.72 -14.48
CA LYS A 36 -8.86 23.62 -14.57
C LYS A 36 -9.19 24.18 -13.19
N PRO A 37 -9.67 25.44 -13.08
CA PRO A 37 -9.94 26.08 -11.79
C PRO A 37 -10.85 25.27 -10.86
N ASP A 38 -11.85 24.57 -11.42
CA ASP A 38 -12.79 23.71 -10.66
C ASP A 38 -12.14 22.44 -10.10
N LYS A 39 -10.98 22.02 -10.63
CA LYS A 39 -10.25 20.82 -10.22
C LYS A 39 -9.18 21.06 -9.16
N VAL A 40 -8.82 22.32 -8.90
CA VAL A 40 -7.75 22.66 -7.94
C VAL A 40 -8.08 22.15 -6.53
N LYS A 41 -9.27 22.46 -6.00
CA LYS A 41 -9.68 22.02 -4.65
C LYS A 41 -9.79 20.49 -4.53
N PRO A 42 -10.47 19.77 -5.44
CA PRO A 42 -10.51 18.31 -5.41
C PRO A 42 -9.12 17.65 -5.44
N VAL A 43 -8.22 18.12 -6.31
CA VAL A 43 -6.86 17.55 -6.42
C VAL A 43 -6.05 17.80 -5.15
N LYS A 44 -6.14 19.01 -4.59
CA LYS A 44 -5.51 19.32 -3.29
C LYS A 44 -5.98 18.35 -2.20
N HIS A 45 -7.29 18.16 -2.08
CA HIS A 45 -7.86 17.21 -1.12
C HIS A 45 -7.35 15.78 -1.33
N GLN A 46 -7.36 15.29 -2.58
CA GLN A 46 -6.88 13.94 -2.91
C GLN A 46 -5.39 13.74 -2.60
N LEU A 47 -4.54 14.74 -2.86
CA LEU A 47 -3.11 14.67 -2.54
C LEU A 47 -2.86 14.66 -1.02
N SER A 48 -3.66 15.41 -0.27
CA SER A 48 -3.59 15.40 1.20
C SER A 48 -4.08 14.07 1.79
N SER A 49 -5.06 13.42 1.18
CA SER A 49 -5.62 12.15 1.65
C SER A 49 -4.83 10.90 1.23
N ILE A 50 -3.63 11.03 0.67
CA ILE A 50 -2.81 9.87 0.29
C ILE A 50 -2.45 9.06 1.54
N HIS A 51 -2.79 7.78 1.52
CA HIS A 51 -2.44 6.84 2.57
C HIS A 51 -0.92 6.60 2.63
N PRO A 52 -0.29 6.73 3.81
CA PRO A 52 1.13 6.46 3.99
C PRO A 52 1.58 5.10 3.44
N GLU A 53 0.72 4.09 3.53
CA GLU A 53 1.04 2.72 3.12
C GLU A 53 1.24 2.55 1.60
N VAL A 54 0.97 3.59 0.79
CA VAL A 54 1.32 3.61 -0.64
C VAL A 54 2.79 3.26 -0.90
N LEU A 55 3.69 3.62 0.02
CA LEU A 55 5.12 3.33 -0.15
C LEU A 55 5.49 1.87 0.13
N LEU A 56 4.69 1.11 0.89
CA LEU A 56 5.06 -0.24 1.37
C LEU A 56 5.38 -1.21 0.23
N PHE A 57 4.79 -0.99 -0.95
CA PHE A 57 4.90 -1.90 -2.08
C PHE A 57 5.67 -1.29 -3.27
N LEU A 58 6.27 -0.11 -3.10
CA LEU A 58 7.11 0.52 -4.12
C LEU A 58 8.57 0.15 -3.89
N SER A 59 9.23 -0.38 -4.93
CA SER A 59 10.60 -0.90 -4.81
C SER A 59 11.68 0.19 -4.82
N LYS A 60 11.43 1.33 -5.48
CA LYS A 60 12.41 2.40 -5.69
C LYS A 60 12.06 3.70 -4.99
N ILE A 61 10.77 4.02 -4.88
CA ILE A 61 10.31 5.27 -4.28
C ILE A 61 10.25 5.07 -2.77
N ARG A 62 11.10 5.78 -2.04
CA ARG A 62 11.19 5.71 -0.57
C ARG A 62 10.64 6.93 0.15
N ARG A 63 10.32 8.00 -0.59
CA ARG A 63 9.77 9.24 -0.04
C ARG A 63 8.76 9.84 -1.01
N LEU A 64 7.66 10.31 -0.48
CA LEU A 64 6.64 11.09 -1.17
C LEU A 64 6.34 12.33 -0.34
N SER A 65 6.43 13.51 -0.93
CA SER A 65 6.12 14.77 -0.26
C SER A 65 5.13 15.58 -1.08
N VAL A 66 4.09 16.09 -0.43
CA VAL A 66 3.13 17.01 -1.01
C VAL A 66 3.32 18.37 -0.34
N LYS A 67 3.63 19.38 -1.13
CA LYS A 67 3.71 20.78 -0.70
C LYS A 67 2.57 21.55 -1.34
N GLU A 68 1.76 22.18 -0.51
CA GLU A 68 0.73 23.12 -0.95
C GLU A 68 1.28 24.54 -0.88
N ASP A 69 1.15 25.28 -1.98
CA ASP A 69 1.45 26.70 -2.04
C ASP A 69 0.14 27.49 -2.12
N ASN A 70 -0.08 28.36 -1.15
CA ASN A 70 -1.25 29.19 -0.97
C ASN A 70 -0.85 30.67 -1.09
N GLU A 71 -1.82 31.52 -1.44
CA GLU A 71 -1.59 32.97 -1.54
C GLU A 71 -1.09 33.57 -0.22
N ASP A 72 -1.57 33.06 0.92
CA ASP A 72 -0.98 33.31 2.23
C ASP A 72 0.05 32.20 2.55
N PRO A 73 1.36 32.52 2.60
CA PRO A 73 2.41 31.56 2.91
C PRO A 73 2.26 30.89 4.27
N ARG A 74 1.50 31.49 5.20
CA ARG A 74 1.22 30.91 6.52
C ARG A 74 0.30 29.69 6.46
N LEU A 75 -0.46 29.56 5.36
CA LEU A 75 -1.35 28.42 5.11
C LEU A 75 -0.67 27.32 4.30
N ASN A 76 0.62 27.45 3.97
CA ASN A 76 1.35 26.42 3.24
C ASN A 76 1.48 25.17 4.11
N THR A 77 1.07 24.03 3.54
CA THR A 77 1.17 22.73 4.19
C THR A 77 2.23 21.90 3.49
N VAL A 78 2.98 21.12 4.27
CA VAL A 78 3.88 20.08 3.75
C VAL A 78 3.54 18.80 4.48
N SER A 79 3.13 17.79 3.71
CA SER A 79 2.99 16.43 4.21
C SER A 79 4.06 15.57 3.55
N SER A 80 4.75 14.75 4.34
CA SER A 80 5.79 13.85 3.84
C SER A 80 5.56 12.44 4.37
N ILE A 81 5.66 11.46 3.49
CA ILE A 81 5.64 10.05 3.80
C ILE A 81 7.01 9.48 3.42
N SER A 82 7.64 8.71 4.28
CA SER A 82 8.91 8.06 3.95
C SER A 82 9.07 6.69 4.59
N ILE A 83 9.85 5.83 3.92
CA ILE A 83 10.40 4.63 4.52
C ILE A 83 11.71 5.01 5.19
N SER A 84 11.75 4.98 6.52
CA SER A 84 12.93 5.37 7.30
C SER A 84 13.96 4.24 7.38
N SER A 85 13.53 2.98 7.38
CA SER A 85 14.42 1.82 7.34
C SER A 85 13.74 0.57 6.78
N GLU A 86 14.58 -0.33 6.25
CA GLU A 86 14.23 -1.69 5.86
C GLU A 86 15.26 -2.63 6.47
N ILE A 87 14.82 -3.47 7.43
CA ILE A 87 15.73 -4.32 8.22
C ILE A 87 15.18 -5.73 8.38
N ASN A 88 16.00 -6.61 8.97
CA ASN A 88 15.63 -7.98 9.32
C ASN A 88 15.14 -8.81 8.12
N PHE A 89 15.79 -8.64 6.97
CA PHE A 89 15.49 -9.40 5.77
C PHE A 89 15.89 -10.87 5.92
N VAL A 90 14.93 -11.77 5.78
CA VAL A 90 15.12 -13.22 5.90
C VAL A 90 14.49 -13.90 4.70
N THR A 91 15.27 -14.71 3.98
CA THR A 91 14.78 -15.56 2.88
C THR A 91 14.60 -17.00 3.35
N ARG A 92 13.45 -17.58 3.03
CA ARG A 92 13.07 -18.97 3.33
C ARG A 92 12.86 -19.72 2.03
N LYS A 93 13.93 -20.39 1.58
CA LYS A 93 13.97 -21.10 0.29
C LYS A 93 12.99 -22.28 0.21
N ASN A 94 12.68 -22.91 1.34
CA ASN A 94 11.81 -24.08 1.39
C ASN A 94 10.35 -23.80 0.98
N ILE A 95 9.90 -22.55 1.10
CA ILE A 95 8.53 -22.14 0.78
C ILE A 95 8.50 -20.92 -0.16
N ASP A 96 9.64 -20.62 -0.79
CA ASP A 96 9.92 -19.42 -1.58
C ASP A 96 9.30 -18.13 -1.02
N ALA A 97 9.68 -17.82 0.21
CA ALA A 97 9.19 -16.65 0.93
C ALA A 97 10.31 -15.77 1.46
N GLN A 98 10.01 -14.49 1.61
CA GLN A 98 10.87 -13.46 2.17
C GLN A 98 10.10 -12.73 3.27
N SER A 99 10.75 -12.44 4.39
CA SER A 99 10.21 -11.56 5.42
C SER A 99 11.17 -10.42 5.72
N TYR A 100 10.64 -9.24 6.01
CA TYR A 100 11.44 -8.06 6.37
C TYR A 100 10.56 -7.08 7.15
N MET A 101 11.18 -6.11 7.81
CA MET A 101 10.47 -5.07 8.55
C MET A 101 10.69 -3.72 7.87
N LEU A 102 9.60 -3.00 7.60
CA LEU A 102 9.63 -1.63 7.10
C LEU A 102 9.19 -0.68 8.21
N HIS A 103 9.93 0.42 8.37
CA HIS A 103 9.49 1.54 9.21
C HIS A 103 8.98 2.65 8.31
N LEU A 104 7.68 2.94 8.44
CA LEU A 104 7.00 3.97 7.69
C LEU A 104 6.81 5.18 8.60
N SER A 105 7.15 6.36 8.13
CA SER A 105 6.91 7.62 8.83
C SER A 105 6.05 8.57 8.01
N ALA A 106 5.19 9.30 8.69
CA ALA A 106 4.39 10.38 8.13
C ALA A 106 4.59 11.64 8.99
N ASP A 107 5.15 12.70 8.37
CA ASP A 107 5.33 13.99 9.02
C ASP A 107 4.29 14.97 8.49
N GLU A 108 3.50 15.50 9.41
CA GLU A 108 2.49 16.53 9.18
C GLU A 108 2.67 17.65 10.21
N ARG A 109 2.71 18.88 9.71
CA ARG A 109 2.84 20.06 10.57
C ARG A 109 1.53 20.28 11.32
N GLY A 110 1.47 19.85 12.59
CA GLY A 110 0.42 20.22 13.54
C GLY A 110 -0.39 19.10 14.22
N GLY A 111 0.09 17.85 14.29
CA GLY A 111 -0.62 16.76 14.97
C GLY A 111 0.17 16.02 16.06
N ASP A 112 -0.53 15.64 17.13
CA ASP A 112 -0.08 14.73 18.22
C ASP A 112 -0.16 13.23 17.83
N LEU A 113 -0.35 12.92 16.55
CA LEU A 113 -0.52 11.54 16.06
C LEU A 113 0.81 10.78 16.05
N GLU A 114 0.75 9.45 16.22
CA GLU A 114 1.90 8.56 16.00
C GLU A 114 2.47 8.84 14.61
N LYS A 115 3.73 9.27 14.56
CA LYS A 115 4.39 9.67 13.31
C LYS A 115 5.03 8.51 12.57
N GLU A 116 5.08 7.34 13.20
CA GLU A 116 5.74 6.16 12.67
C GLU A 116 4.92 4.90 12.94
N CYS A 117 4.91 3.99 11.97
CA CYS A 117 4.34 2.66 12.11
C CYS A 117 5.28 1.67 11.43
N SER A 118 5.56 0.56 12.11
CA SER A 118 6.37 -0.51 11.54
C SER A 118 5.46 -1.58 10.93
N TYR A 119 5.90 -2.17 9.83
CA TYR A 119 5.18 -3.22 9.13
C TYR A 119 6.07 -4.45 9.02
N HIS A 120 5.59 -5.58 9.53
CA HIS A 120 6.17 -6.87 9.20
C HIS A 120 5.66 -7.30 7.83
N MET A 121 6.57 -7.43 6.89
CA MET A 121 6.28 -7.76 5.50
C MET A 121 6.51 -9.25 5.28
N TRP A 122 5.56 -9.92 4.63
CA TRP A 122 5.68 -11.30 4.20
C TRP A 122 5.42 -11.40 2.71
N ARG A 123 6.45 -11.69 1.93
CA ARG A 123 6.36 -11.84 0.47
C ARG A 123 6.56 -13.30 0.11
N GLN A 124 5.62 -13.91 -0.59
CA GLN A 124 5.68 -15.32 -0.97
C GLN A 124 5.30 -15.54 -2.42
N ARG A 125 6.02 -16.45 -3.08
CA ARG A 125 5.69 -16.88 -4.45
C ARG A 125 4.81 -18.12 -4.44
N PHE A 126 3.88 -18.17 -5.38
CA PHE A 126 3.01 -19.31 -5.63
C PHE A 126 2.98 -19.60 -7.13
N PRO A 127 3.08 -20.87 -7.56
CA PRO A 127 2.95 -21.20 -8.96
C PRO A 127 1.53 -20.91 -9.46
N VAL A 128 1.43 -20.33 -10.66
CA VAL A 128 0.15 -20.05 -11.32
C VAL A 128 -0.45 -21.37 -11.79
N ARG A 129 -1.66 -21.68 -11.33
CA ARG A 129 -2.37 -22.88 -11.79
C ARG A 129 -2.92 -22.68 -13.19
N GLN A 130 -2.99 -23.77 -13.97
CA GLN A 130 -3.40 -23.74 -15.37
C GLN A 130 -4.79 -23.14 -15.55
N GLU A 131 -5.73 -23.47 -14.67
CA GLU A 131 -7.11 -22.97 -14.69
C GLU A 131 -7.19 -21.44 -14.50
N ASN A 132 -6.26 -20.85 -13.75
CA ASN A 132 -6.26 -19.42 -13.42
C ASN A 132 -5.52 -18.55 -14.44
N ARG A 133 -4.89 -19.12 -15.48
CA ARG A 133 -4.15 -18.38 -16.52
C ARG A 133 -5.07 -17.52 -17.39
N VAL A 134 -4.67 -16.28 -17.66
CA VAL A 134 -5.44 -15.30 -18.47
C VAL A 134 -4.57 -14.70 -19.56
N GLU A 135 -5.16 -14.37 -20.71
CA GLU A 135 -4.43 -13.90 -21.91
C GLU A 135 -3.47 -12.72 -21.63
N ARG A 136 -3.87 -11.79 -20.77
CA ARG A 136 -3.09 -10.59 -20.44
C ARG A 136 -1.86 -10.85 -19.54
N ARG A 137 -1.64 -12.11 -19.12
CA ARG A 137 -0.63 -12.55 -18.14
C ARG A 137 -0.10 -13.95 -18.46
N MET A 138 -0.12 -14.37 -19.72
CA MET A 138 0.26 -15.74 -20.10
C MET A 138 1.73 -16.06 -19.81
N GLU A 139 2.57 -15.02 -19.78
CA GLU A 139 3.99 -15.08 -19.48
C GLU A 139 4.32 -15.14 -17.98
N VAL A 140 3.31 -14.95 -17.11
CA VAL A 140 3.51 -14.93 -15.67
C VAL A 140 3.29 -16.32 -15.10
N GLU A 141 4.39 -16.93 -14.63
CA GLU A 141 4.40 -18.30 -14.09
C GLU A 141 4.18 -18.36 -12.57
N GLU A 142 4.37 -17.25 -11.86
CA GLU A 142 4.26 -17.18 -10.41
C GLU A 142 3.47 -15.94 -9.97
N TRP A 143 2.55 -16.14 -9.02
CA TRP A 143 1.98 -15.06 -8.25
C TRP A 143 2.90 -14.68 -7.11
N VAL A 144 3.18 -13.39 -6.98
CA VAL A 144 3.88 -12.84 -5.82
C VAL A 144 2.85 -12.15 -4.94
N ILE A 145 2.63 -12.70 -3.74
CA ILE A 145 1.71 -12.16 -2.75
C ILE A 145 2.52 -11.56 -1.60
N THR A 146 2.26 -10.30 -1.28
CA THR A 146 2.85 -9.62 -0.12
C THR A 146 1.77 -9.31 0.90
N LEU A 147 1.95 -9.77 2.14
CA LEU A 147 1.12 -9.41 3.29
C LEU A 147 1.89 -8.42 4.15
N ALA A 148 1.30 -7.27 4.45
CA ALA A 148 1.88 -6.27 5.35
C ALA A 148 1.11 -6.22 6.66
N PHE A 149 1.75 -6.63 7.74
CA PHE A 149 1.17 -6.66 9.08
C PHE A 149 1.62 -5.41 9.85
N PRO A 150 0.72 -4.47 10.16
CA PRO A 150 1.05 -3.32 10.99
C PRO A 150 1.42 -3.78 12.39
N ASN A 151 2.44 -3.15 12.95
CA ASN A 151 2.88 -3.32 14.31
C ASN A 151 2.57 -2.03 15.08
N GLY A 152 1.39 -2.00 15.69
CA GLY A 152 0.81 -0.81 16.30
C GLY A 152 -0.37 -0.27 15.50
N GLN A 153 -0.72 1.00 15.72
CA GLN A 153 -1.79 1.66 14.99
C GLN A 153 -1.28 2.04 13.58
N ARG A 154 -2.10 1.80 12.56
CA ARG A 154 -1.81 2.26 11.20
C ARG A 154 -1.83 3.79 11.18
N LEU A 155 -0.96 4.38 10.35
CA LEU A 155 -0.90 5.82 10.13
C LEU A 155 -2.14 6.27 9.33
N HIS A 156 -3.22 6.59 10.04
CA HIS A 156 -4.44 7.10 9.43
C HIS A 156 -4.44 8.63 9.44
N ARG A 157 -4.48 9.23 8.23
CA ARG A 157 -4.72 10.67 8.05
C ARG A 157 -6.18 11.05 8.29
N ASP A 158 -7.10 10.09 8.19
CA ASP A 158 -8.52 10.29 8.39
C ASP A 158 -9.08 9.22 9.33
N THR A 159 -9.62 9.62 10.47
CA THR A 159 -10.02 8.72 11.58
C THR A 159 -11.33 7.96 11.31
N LYS A 160 -12.00 8.25 10.19
CA LYS A 160 -13.36 7.79 9.91
C LYS A 160 -13.48 6.65 8.90
N SER A 161 -12.41 6.28 8.21
CA SER A 161 -12.43 5.21 7.21
C SER A 161 -11.27 4.23 7.40
N PRO A 162 -11.52 2.92 7.39
CA PRO A 162 -10.44 1.95 7.33
C PRO A 162 -9.71 2.14 6.01
N GLY A 163 -8.42 2.45 6.08
CA GLY A 163 -7.56 2.59 4.91
C GLY A 163 -7.53 1.31 4.08
N PRO A 164 -7.14 1.39 2.79
CA PRO A 164 -7.27 0.31 1.84
C PRO A 164 -6.60 -0.98 2.33
N GLY A 165 -7.32 -2.09 2.14
CA GLY A 165 -6.88 -3.43 2.55
C GLY A 165 -6.23 -4.22 1.41
N VAL A 166 -6.46 -3.81 0.16
CA VAL A 166 -5.92 -4.48 -1.04
C VAL A 166 -5.19 -3.48 -1.94
N TYR A 167 -4.03 -3.90 -2.43
CA TYR A 167 -3.14 -3.14 -3.29
C TYR A 167 -2.81 -3.93 -4.55
N ALA A 168 -2.77 -3.23 -5.67
CA ALA A 168 -2.22 -3.71 -6.94
C ALA A 168 -1.08 -2.79 -7.35
N PHE A 169 0.01 -2.86 -6.57
CA PHE A 169 1.14 -1.90 -6.51
C PHE A 169 0.75 -0.51 -5.99
N LEU A 170 -0.45 -0.04 -6.31
CA LEU A 170 -1.08 1.17 -5.80
C LEU A 170 -2.32 0.80 -4.96
N PRO A 171 -2.75 1.67 -4.04
CA PRO A 171 -3.97 1.45 -3.26
C PRO A 171 -5.18 1.30 -4.19
N THR A 172 -6.04 0.34 -3.86
CA THR A 172 -7.39 0.21 -4.44
C THR A 172 -8.41 0.76 -3.45
N GLU A 173 -9.65 0.98 -3.87
CA GLU A 173 -10.75 1.36 -2.98
C GLU A 173 -11.29 0.19 -2.14
N MET A 174 -10.72 -1.00 -2.31
CA MET A 174 -11.15 -2.18 -1.56
C MET A 174 -10.70 -2.11 -0.10
N VAL A 175 -11.70 -2.03 0.78
CA VAL A 175 -11.54 -2.12 2.23
C VAL A 175 -11.74 -3.57 2.67
N THR A 176 -10.92 -4.04 3.60
CA THR A 176 -11.05 -5.39 4.17
C THR A 176 -11.00 -5.31 5.69
N ASN A 177 -11.55 -6.33 6.35
CA ASN A 177 -11.46 -6.49 7.79
C ASN A 177 -10.23 -7.32 8.23
N PHE A 178 -9.29 -7.58 7.31
CA PHE A 178 -8.07 -8.30 7.65
C PHE A 178 -7.17 -7.41 8.52
N PRO A 179 -6.45 -7.98 9.50
CA PRO A 179 -5.49 -7.23 10.30
C PRO A 179 -4.18 -6.95 9.54
N PHE A 180 -4.19 -7.13 8.22
CA PHE A 180 -3.06 -6.96 7.33
C PHE A 180 -3.52 -6.47 5.96
N ILE A 181 -2.60 -5.85 5.24
CA ILE A 181 -2.80 -5.39 3.87
C ILE A 181 -2.34 -6.49 2.91
N ILE A 182 -3.09 -6.71 1.83
CA ILE A 182 -2.76 -7.66 0.77
C ILE A 182 -2.28 -6.89 -0.45
N GLN A 183 -1.10 -7.23 -0.96
CA GLN A 183 -0.63 -6.78 -2.27
C GLN A 183 -0.35 -7.97 -3.19
N ALA A 184 -0.85 -7.89 -4.42
CA ALA A 184 -0.51 -8.83 -5.50
C ALA A 184 -0.75 -8.15 -6.87
N ASP A 185 -0.47 -8.86 -7.97
CA ASP A 185 -0.80 -8.41 -9.33
C ASP A 185 -2.29 -8.65 -9.64
N PHE A 186 -3.20 -7.99 -8.90
CA PHE A 186 -4.63 -8.11 -9.15
C PHE A 186 -5.03 -7.43 -10.47
N LEU A 187 -5.91 -8.08 -11.23
CA LEU A 187 -6.61 -7.45 -12.35
C LEU A 187 -7.69 -6.50 -11.83
N LEU A 188 -7.60 -5.25 -12.25
CA LEU A 188 -8.51 -4.17 -11.85
C LEU A 188 -9.57 -3.91 -12.92
N ALA A 189 -10.69 -3.32 -12.50
CA ALA A 189 -11.66 -2.71 -13.40
C ALA A 189 -11.06 -1.53 -14.16
N SER A 190 -11.74 -1.04 -15.19
CA SER A 190 -11.25 0.07 -16.03
C SER A 190 -10.96 1.35 -15.24
N SER A 191 -11.69 1.62 -14.14
CA SER A 191 -11.40 2.77 -13.27
C SER A 191 -10.11 2.62 -12.48
N ARG A 192 -9.58 1.39 -12.35
CA ARG A 192 -8.44 1.00 -11.52
C ARG A 192 -8.64 1.20 -10.02
N GLU A 193 -9.88 1.45 -9.59
CA GLU A 193 -10.24 1.60 -8.18
C GLU A 193 -10.65 0.26 -7.56
N THR A 194 -11.27 -0.63 -8.32
CA THR A 194 -11.79 -1.91 -7.83
C THR A 194 -11.13 -3.11 -8.50
N ILE A 195 -11.04 -4.22 -7.77
CA ILE A 195 -10.55 -5.50 -8.29
C ILE A 195 -11.69 -6.28 -8.96
N LEU A 196 -11.36 -7.07 -9.98
CA LEU A 196 -12.32 -7.96 -10.64
C LEU A 196 -12.45 -9.28 -9.85
N LEU A 197 -13.37 -9.34 -8.89
CA LEU A 197 -13.53 -10.50 -7.99
C LEU A 197 -13.87 -11.82 -8.71
N ASP A 198 -14.66 -11.76 -9.78
CA ASP A 198 -15.06 -12.93 -10.55
C ASP A 198 -13.99 -13.39 -11.55
N ASN A 199 -12.88 -12.66 -11.64
CA ASN A 199 -11.80 -13.04 -12.53
C ASN A 199 -10.99 -14.21 -11.96
N LYS A 200 -10.86 -15.28 -12.75
CA LYS A 200 -10.12 -16.50 -12.35
C LYS A 200 -8.67 -16.25 -11.93
N TRP A 201 -7.99 -15.23 -12.46
CA TRP A 201 -6.65 -14.84 -12.01
C TRP A 201 -6.67 -14.33 -10.56
N ASN A 202 -7.58 -13.42 -10.25
CA ASN A 202 -7.74 -12.85 -8.91
C ASN A 202 -8.22 -13.91 -7.90
N GLN A 203 -9.12 -14.81 -8.32
CA GLN A 203 -9.54 -15.94 -7.49
C GLN A 203 -8.36 -16.85 -7.13
N GLY A 204 -7.49 -17.15 -8.09
CA GLY A 204 -6.26 -17.92 -7.83
C GLY A 204 -5.33 -17.25 -6.81
N ILE A 205 -5.14 -15.93 -6.93
CA ILE A 205 -4.39 -15.14 -5.93
C ILE A 205 -5.05 -15.27 -4.55
N PHE A 206 -6.37 -15.08 -4.46
CA PHE A 206 -7.08 -15.15 -3.18
C PHE A 206 -7.05 -16.53 -2.53
N ASP A 207 -7.07 -17.60 -3.32
CA ASP A 207 -6.92 -18.98 -2.81
C ASP A 207 -5.54 -19.21 -2.16
N CYS A 208 -4.52 -18.45 -2.55
CA CYS A 208 -3.18 -18.52 -1.96
C CYS A 208 -3.01 -17.65 -0.70
N VAL A 209 -3.84 -16.63 -0.50
CA VAL A 209 -3.75 -15.70 0.66
C VAL A 209 -3.80 -16.43 2.01
N PRO A 210 -4.71 -17.40 2.26
CA PRO A 210 -4.72 -18.15 3.51
C PRO A 210 -3.39 -18.90 3.78
N SER A 211 -2.80 -19.50 2.75
CA SER A 211 -1.51 -20.20 2.88
C SER A 211 -0.39 -19.22 3.22
N ALA A 212 -0.34 -18.07 2.53
CA ALA A 212 0.62 -17.00 2.82
C ALA A 212 0.49 -16.50 4.25
N PHE A 213 -0.74 -16.30 4.73
CA PHE A 213 -1.01 -15.87 6.11
C PHE A 213 -0.50 -16.88 7.14
N ILE A 214 -0.83 -18.17 6.96
CA ILE A 214 -0.39 -19.22 7.89
C ILE A 214 1.14 -19.31 7.94
N ASN A 215 1.81 -19.25 6.78
CA ASN A 215 3.27 -19.28 6.74
C ASN A 215 3.89 -18.04 7.42
N ALA A 216 3.32 -16.86 7.19
CA ALA A 216 3.74 -15.63 7.84
C ALA A 216 3.58 -15.71 9.36
N PHE A 217 2.42 -16.20 9.83
CA PHE A 217 2.12 -16.37 11.24
C PHE A 217 3.06 -17.37 11.91
N ILE A 218 3.26 -18.54 11.31
CA ILE A 218 4.22 -19.55 11.81
C ILE A 218 5.63 -18.96 11.90
N SER A 219 6.03 -18.19 10.89
CA SER A 219 7.34 -17.53 10.85
C SER A 219 7.49 -16.53 12.00
N LEU A 220 6.48 -15.70 12.24
CA LEU A 220 6.47 -14.73 13.34
C LEU A 220 6.53 -15.42 14.70
N VAL A 221 5.70 -16.44 14.93
CA VAL A 221 5.67 -17.20 16.18
C VAL A 221 7.01 -17.91 16.44
N LYS A 222 7.64 -18.48 15.41
CA LYS A 222 8.94 -19.18 15.55
C LYS A 222 10.13 -18.22 15.67
N GLY A 223 9.98 -16.96 15.25
CA GLY A 223 11.01 -15.93 15.33
C GLY A 223 11.12 -15.20 16.68
N THR A 224 10.36 -15.63 17.69
CA THR A 224 10.15 -14.99 19.01
C THR A 224 11.35 -14.96 19.96
N LYS A 225 12.59 -14.83 19.45
CA LYS A 225 13.65 -14.24 20.28
C LYS A 225 13.54 -12.71 20.33
N ASP A 226 12.99 -12.05 19.29
CA ASP A 226 12.91 -10.57 19.18
C ASP A 226 11.64 -10.03 18.45
N ALA A 227 10.57 -10.82 18.29
CA ALA A 227 9.38 -10.36 17.56
C ALA A 227 8.48 -9.42 18.43
N PRO A 228 7.99 -8.28 17.90
CA PRO A 228 7.14 -7.36 18.65
C PRO A 228 5.75 -7.96 18.91
N VAL A 229 5.43 -8.15 20.19
CA VAL A 229 4.21 -8.78 20.73
C VAL A 229 2.92 -8.19 20.14
N SER A 230 2.90 -6.90 19.84
CA SER A 230 1.76 -6.16 19.29
C SER A 230 1.29 -6.65 17.91
N SER A 231 2.21 -7.04 17.03
CA SER A 231 1.86 -7.63 15.72
C SER A 231 1.20 -9.01 15.84
N MET A 232 1.54 -9.76 16.89
CA MET A 232 0.95 -11.06 17.17
C MET A 232 -0.43 -10.92 17.81
N SER A 233 -0.65 -9.93 18.67
CA SER A 233 -1.94 -9.68 19.32
C SER A 233 -3.07 -9.51 18.30
N SER A 234 -2.87 -8.71 17.25
CA SER A 234 -3.88 -8.50 16.20
C SER A 234 -4.16 -9.79 15.41
N MET A 235 -3.14 -10.60 15.11
CA MET A 235 -3.30 -11.88 14.42
C MET A 235 -4.03 -12.91 15.29
N PHE A 236 -3.73 -12.99 16.58
CA PHE A 236 -4.45 -13.88 17.51
C PHE A 236 -5.90 -13.48 17.67
N VAL A 237 -6.19 -12.18 17.82
CA VAL A 237 -7.57 -11.67 17.86
C VAL A 237 -8.30 -12.03 16.58
N PHE A 238 -7.68 -11.82 15.41
CA PHE A 238 -8.28 -12.19 14.13
C PHE A 238 -8.52 -13.70 14.00
N MET A 239 -7.56 -14.55 14.40
CA MET A 239 -7.77 -16.00 14.41
C MET A 239 -8.90 -16.40 15.35
N PHE A 240 -8.98 -15.81 16.55
CA PHE A 240 -10.07 -16.05 17.48
C PHE A 240 -11.44 -15.70 16.86
N HIS A 241 -11.53 -14.54 16.19
CA HIS A 241 -12.73 -14.15 15.46
C HIS A 241 -13.06 -15.11 14.31
N LEU A 242 -12.05 -15.59 13.56
CA LEU A 242 -12.22 -16.58 12.51
C LEU A 242 -12.76 -17.91 13.05
N PHE A 243 -12.21 -18.40 14.16
CA PHE A 243 -12.67 -19.64 14.79
C PHE A 243 -14.11 -19.52 15.32
N ASN A 244 -14.47 -18.38 15.90
CA ASN A 244 -15.84 -18.14 16.37
C ASN A 244 -16.85 -18.05 15.21
N LYS A 245 -16.54 -17.31 14.13
CA LYS A 245 -17.41 -17.27 12.94
C LYS A 245 -17.56 -18.64 12.26
N ARG A 246 -16.55 -19.51 12.33
CA ARG A 246 -16.63 -20.88 11.79
C ARG A 246 -17.63 -21.73 12.58
N SER A 247 -17.74 -21.52 13.89
CA SER A 247 -18.74 -22.19 14.74
C SER A 247 -20.18 -21.80 14.39
N GLU A 248 -20.38 -20.61 13.79
CA GLU A 248 -21.71 -20.10 13.42
C GLU A 248 -22.15 -20.54 12.01
N ASN A 249 -21.22 -20.73 11.05
CA ASN A 249 -21.56 -20.88 9.63
C ASN A 249 -21.28 -22.24 8.95
N GLY A 250 -20.80 -23.27 9.68
CA GLY A 250 -20.89 -24.68 9.24
C GLY A 250 -20.36 -25.07 7.84
N GLY A 251 -19.43 -24.33 7.21
CA GLY A 251 -18.98 -24.59 5.83
C GLY A 251 -17.67 -23.92 5.41
N SER A 252 -17.09 -24.38 4.30
CA SER A 252 -15.74 -24.07 3.77
C SER A 252 -15.45 -22.57 3.57
N PHE A 253 -14.20 -22.16 3.85
CA PHE A 253 -13.68 -20.80 3.70
C PHE A 253 -13.75 -20.33 2.24
N ARG A 254 -14.59 -19.32 1.97
CA ARG A 254 -14.51 -18.51 0.74
C ARG A 254 -14.16 -17.08 1.13
N LEU A 255 -13.05 -16.56 0.61
CA LEU A 255 -12.59 -15.20 0.88
C LEU A 255 -13.63 -14.13 0.48
N GLY A 256 -14.53 -14.46 -0.45
CA GLY A 256 -15.61 -13.58 -0.91
C GLY A 256 -16.66 -13.20 0.15
N SER A 257 -16.69 -13.83 1.34
CA SER A 257 -17.56 -13.40 2.45
C SER A 257 -16.96 -12.32 3.34
N TRP A 258 -15.76 -11.82 3.03
CA TRP A 258 -14.99 -10.86 3.84
C TRP A 258 -14.59 -9.58 3.09
N CYS A 259 -15.01 -9.46 1.83
CA CYS A 259 -14.94 -8.26 0.99
C CYS A 259 -16.31 -7.60 0.93
#